data_AF-K4D7X3-F1
#
_entry.id   AF-K4D7X3-F1
#
_cell.length_a   1.000
_cell.length_b   1.000
_cell.length_c   1.000
_cell.angle_alpha   90.00
_cell.angle_beta   90.00
_cell.angle_gamma   90.00
#
_symmetry.space_group_name_H-M   'P 1'
#
loop_
_entity.id
_entity.type
_entity.pdbx_description
1 polymer ?
#
loop_
_entity_poly.entity_id
_entity_poly.type
_entity_poly.pdbx_seq_one_letter_code
_entity_poly.pdbx_strand_id
1 'polypeptide(L)'
;MAAYLRTFKNSCDSLASINAPVSQSDMFTFLLAGLPSDYESFVTTAKLQRPKPTMAELRSSLLLHESWLQQMHPITLLMILYTNRVRTRPRTRPTSTRMESPSVLVQEVNTSESPTATLVLPCFPSLA
;
A
#
# COMPACT_ATOMS: atom_id res chain seq x y z
N MET A 1 8.31 0.84 -15.85
CA MET A 1 9.12 1.99 -15.38
C MET A 1 10.23 2.41 -16.34
N ALA A 2 10.99 1.48 -16.93
CA ALA A 2 12.17 1.80 -17.73
C ALA A 2 11.93 2.79 -18.89
N ALA A 3 10.78 2.71 -19.57
CA ALA A 3 10.41 3.66 -20.63
C ALA A 3 10.24 5.10 -20.10
N TYR A 4 9.59 5.27 -18.95
CA TYR A 4 9.40 6.58 -18.30
C TYR A 4 10.74 7.19 -17.88
N LEU A 5 11.64 6.41 -17.28
CA LEU A 5 12.97 6.89 -16.91
C LEU A 5 13.79 7.34 -18.13
N ARG A 6 13.62 6.66 -19.28
CA ARG A 6 14.26 7.05 -20.54
C ARG A 6 13.71 8.38 -21.07
N THR A 7 12.39 8.56 -21.11
CA THR A 7 11.78 9.82 -21.57
C THR A 7 12.15 10.99 -20.66
N PHE A 8 12.17 10.76 -19.34
CA PHE A 8 12.62 11.75 -18.36
C PHE A 8 14.07 12.14 -18.60
N LYS A 9 14.97 11.16 -18.76
CA LYS A 9 16.39 11.42 -19.06
C LYS A 9 16.55 12.23 -20.35
N ASN A 10 15.88 11.84 -21.43
CA ASN A 10 15.95 12.55 -22.71
C ASN A 10 15.50 14.02 -22.57
N SER A 11 14.50 14.28 -21.72
CA SER A 11 14.03 15.65 -21.45
C SER A 11 15.09 16.47 -20.72
N CYS A 12 15.71 15.89 -19.69
CA CYS A 12 16.82 16.54 -18.97
C CYS A 12 18.04 16.76 -19.87
N ASP A 13 18.39 15.80 -20.72
CA ASP A 13 19.51 15.91 -21.66
C ASP A 13 19.23 16.99 -22.73
N SER A 14 17.98 17.11 -23.18
CA SER A 14 17.56 18.17 -24.12
C SER A 14 17.67 19.56 -23.47
N LEU A 15 17.26 19.71 -22.21
CA LEU A 15 17.43 20.94 -21.44
C LEU A 15 18.91 21.27 -21.20
N ALA A 16 19.74 20.26 -20.93
CA ALA A 16 21.17 20.45 -20.80
C ALA A 16 21.81 20.92 -22.12
N SER A 17 21.31 20.47 -23.28
CA SER A 17 21.83 20.88 -24.60
C SER A 17 21.66 22.37 -24.90
N ILE A 18 20.63 23.01 -24.34
CA ILE A 18 20.37 24.46 -24.50
C ILE A 18 21.01 25.30 -23.38
N ASN A 19 22.00 24.76 -22.65
CA ASN A 19 22.65 25.38 -21.49
C ASN A 19 21.71 25.72 -20.32
N ALA A 20 20.60 24.98 -20.18
CA ALA A 20 19.68 25.08 -19.03
C ALA A 20 19.70 23.78 -18.20
N PRO A 21 20.82 23.44 -17.53
CA PRO A 21 20.90 22.23 -16.72
C PRO A 21 19.94 22.30 -15.54
N VAL A 22 19.15 21.24 -15.34
CA VAL A 22 18.23 21.12 -14.22
C VAL A 22 19.01 20.74 -12.96
N SER A 23 18.70 21.38 -11.82
CA SER A 23 19.32 21.03 -10.55
C SER A 23 18.92 19.60 -10.13
N GLN A 24 19.80 18.89 -9.42
CA GLN A 24 19.52 17.52 -8.97
C GLN A 24 18.27 17.45 -8.07
N SER A 25 18.02 18.47 -7.24
CA SER A 25 16.84 18.53 -6.38
C SER A 25 15.55 18.71 -7.17
N ASP A 26 15.58 19.51 -8.23
CA ASP A 26 14.42 19.72 -9.09
C ASP A 26 14.15 18.46 -9.92
N MET A 27 15.20 17.85 -10.50
CA MET A 27 15.06 16.58 -11.21
C MET A 27 14.44 15.51 -10.31
N PHE A 28 14.85 15.43 -9.04
CA PHE A 28 14.26 14.50 -8.06
C PHE A 28 12.78 14.79 -7.85
N THR A 29 12.42 16.05 -7.64
CA THR A 29 11.04 16.49 -7.37
C THR A 29 10.14 16.24 -8.58
N PHE A 30 10.59 16.60 -9.79
CA PHE A 30 9.89 16.34 -11.04
C PHE A 30 9.73 14.85 -11.31
N LEU A 31 10.79 14.05 -11.07
CA LEU A 31 10.72 12.61 -11.26
C LEU A 31 9.67 11.99 -10.34
N LEU A 32 9.72 12.33 -9.04
CA LEU A 32 8.79 11.83 -8.03
C LEU A 32 7.34 12.26 -8.26
N ALA A 33 7.13 13.48 -8.76
CA ALA A 33 5.80 14.00 -9.06
C ALA A 33 5.13 13.33 -10.28
N GLY A 34 5.92 12.75 -11.20
CA GLY A 34 5.41 12.06 -12.38
C GLY A 34 5.13 10.57 -12.19
N LEU A 35 5.24 10.04 -10.97
CA LEU A 35 4.95 8.63 -10.69
C LEU A 35 3.45 8.36 -10.51
N PRO A 36 2.98 7.14 -10.88
CA PRO A 36 1.61 6.74 -10.62
C PRO A 36 1.39 6.36 -9.15
N SER A 37 0.13 6.31 -8.72
CA SER A 37 -0.28 6.12 -7.32
C SER A 37 0.23 4.82 -6.67
N ASP A 38 0.53 3.80 -7.47
CA ASP A 38 1.08 2.53 -6.96
C ASP A 38 2.46 2.70 -6.30
N TYR A 39 3.14 3.81 -6.60
CA TYR A 39 4.45 4.15 -6.10
C TYR A 39 4.41 5.19 -4.96
N GLU A 40 3.24 5.55 -4.40
CA GLU A 40 3.13 6.53 -3.31
C GLU A 40 3.95 6.14 -2.07
N SER A 41 4.02 4.83 -1.77
CA SER A 41 4.87 4.30 -0.69
C SER A 41 6.34 4.63 -0.94
N PHE A 42 6.82 4.42 -2.17
CA PHE A 42 8.16 4.77 -2.60
C PHE A 42 8.40 6.28 -2.60
N VAL A 43 7.44 7.08 -3.07
CA VAL A 43 7.55 8.55 -3.07
C VAL A 43 7.72 9.07 -1.64
N THR A 44 6.96 8.52 -0.70
CA THR A 44 7.03 8.87 0.72
C THR A 44 8.38 8.51 1.32
N THR A 45 8.87 7.28 1.09
CA THR A 45 10.17 6.84 1.60
C THR A 45 11.32 7.62 0.98
N ALA A 46 11.29 7.87 -0.33
CA ALA A 46 12.28 8.68 -1.04
C ALA A 46 12.33 10.13 -0.51
N LYS A 47 11.18 10.74 -0.20
CA LYS A 47 11.11 12.08 0.39
C LYS A 47 11.67 12.12 1.82
N LEU A 48 11.46 11.05 2.59
CA LEU A 48 11.90 10.95 3.99
C LEU A 48 13.38 10.54 4.12
N GLN A 49 13.93 9.86 3.13
CA GLN A 49 15.31 9.34 3.14
C GLN A 49 16.34 10.46 3.36
N ARG A 50 17.23 10.26 4.34
CA ARG A 50 18.38 11.15 4.63
C ARG A 50 19.65 10.30 4.84
N PRO A 51 20.78 10.64 4.21
CA PRO A 51 21.00 11.73 3.24
C PRO A 51 20.21 11.53 1.94
N LYS A 52 19.98 12.60 1.17
CA LYS A 52 19.25 12.50 -0.11
C LYS A 52 20.06 11.62 -1.07
N PRO A 53 19.43 10.59 -1.68
CA PRO A 53 20.13 9.73 -2.61
C PRO A 53 20.55 10.51 -3.86
N THR A 54 21.60 10.05 -4.51
CA THR A 54 21.95 10.54 -5.84
C THR A 54 20.90 10.13 -6.87
N MET A 55 20.81 10.86 -7.98
CA MET A 55 19.86 10.52 -9.06
C MET A 55 20.06 9.12 -9.63
N ALA A 56 21.30 8.61 -9.63
CA ALA A 56 21.57 7.23 -10.04
C ALA A 56 20.94 6.24 -9.05
N GLU A 57 21.18 6.41 -7.76
CA GLU A 57 20.61 5.54 -6.70
C GLU A 57 19.09 5.59 -6.67
N LEU A 58 18.48 6.77 -6.83
CA LEU A 58 17.02 6.91 -6.91
C LEU A 58 16.44 6.06 -8.04
N ARG A 59 17.05 6.12 -9.24
CA ARG A 59 16.61 5.32 -10.40
C ARG A 59 16.76 3.83 -10.12
N SER A 60 17.88 3.41 -9.52
CA SER A 60 18.11 2.01 -9.14
C SER A 60 17.06 1.53 -8.14
N SER A 61 16.78 2.33 -7.11
CA SER A 61 15.78 2.03 -6.08
C SER A 61 14.37 1.95 -6.66
N LEU A 62 14.05 2.80 -7.62
CA LEU A 62 12.76 2.79 -8.30
C LEU A 62 12.56 1.54 -9.17
N LEU A 63 13.60 1.10 -9.89
CA LEU A 63 13.57 -0.15 -10.66
C LEU A 63 13.47 -1.37 -9.75
N LEU A 64 14.18 -1.35 -8.61
CA LEU A 64 14.05 -2.39 -7.60
C LEU A 64 12.63 -2.45 -7.05
N HIS A 65 12.02 -1.30 -6.74
CA HIS A 65 10.63 -1.24 -6.28
C HIS A 65 9.65 -1.79 -7.32
N GLU A 66 9.84 -1.49 -8.61
CA GLU A 66 9.05 -2.11 -9.70
C GLU A 66 9.16 -3.64 -9.67
N SER A 67 10.37 -4.18 -9.52
CA SER A 67 10.56 -5.64 -9.43
C SER A 67 9.85 -6.24 -8.21
N TRP A 68 9.88 -5.55 -7.07
CA TRP A 68 9.20 -5.99 -5.86
C TRP A 68 7.68 -5.99 -6.03
N LEU A 69 7.11 -4.96 -6.65
CA LEU A 69 5.68 -4.91 -6.96
C LEU A 69 5.25 -6.09 -7.86
N GLN A 70 6.08 -6.45 -8.85
CA GLN A 70 5.83 -7.60 -9.71
C GLN A 70 5.91 -8.93 -8.95
N GLN A 71 6.86 -9.06 -8.02
CA GLN A 71 7.03 -10.27 -7.20
C GLN A 71 5.96 -10.42 -6.10
N MET A 72 5.45 -9.32 -5.56
CA MET A 72 4.43 -9.36 -4.52
C MET A 72 3.05 -9.75 -5.05
N HIS A 73 2.73 -9.40 -6.30
CA HIS A 73 1.44 -9.72 -6.92
C HIS A 73 1.03 -11.21 -6.79
N PRO A 74 1.87 -12.21 -7.13
CA PRO A 74 1.50 -13.63 -6.97
C PRO A 74 1.31 -14.04 -5.50
N ILE A 75 2.10 -13.48 -4.57
CA ILE A 75 2.00 -13.79 -3.13
C ILE A 75 0.69 -13.24 -2.56
N THR A 76 0.34 -12.00 -2.90
CA THR A 76 -0.92 -11.37 -2.49
C THR A 76 -2.13 -12.16 -3.03
N LEU A 77 -2.09 -12.56 -4.31
CA LEU A 77 -3.14 -13.39 -4.90
C LEU A 77 -3.30 -14.72 -4.15
N LEU A 78 -2.19 -15.40 -3.85
CA LEU A 78 -2.22 -16.68 -3.13
C LEU A 78 -2.80 -16.54 -1.72
N MET A 79 -2.42 -15.49 -0.99
CA MET A 79 -2.97 -15.15 0.33
C MET A 79 -4.49 -14.90 0.27
N ILE A 80 -4.96 -14.14 -0.72
CA ILE A 80 -6.40 -13.89 -0.93
C ILE A 80 -7.13 -15.20 -1.22
N LEU A 81 -6.59 -16.08 -2.07
CA LEU A 81 -7.21 -17.37 -2.37
C LEU A 81 -7.21 -18.31 -1.16
N TYR A 82 -6.13 -18.37 -0.40
CA TYR A 82 -6.01 -19.18 0.82
C TYR A 82 -7.03 -18.75 1.89
N THR A 83 -7.16 -17.46 2.14
CA THR A 83 -8.13 -16.93 3.13
C THR A 83 -9.58 -17.13 2.69
N ASN A 84 -9.89 -17.08 1.39
CA ASN A 84 -11.21 -17.43 0.88
C ASN A 84 -11.55 -18.92 1.09
N ARG A 85 -10.57 -19.84 0.97
CA ARG A 85 -10.79 -21.28 1.25
C ARG A 85 -11.15 -21.56 2.70
N VAL A 86 -10.71 -20.72 3.65
CA VAL A 86 -11.06 -20.84 5.07
C VAL A 86 -12.50 -20.37 5.34
N ARG A 87 -13.09 -19.56 4.45
CA ARG A 87 -14.41 -18.93 4.64
C ARG A 87 -15.59 -19.76 4.13
N THR A 88 -15.39 -20.81 3.35
CA THR A 88 -16.48 -21.73 2.95
C THR A 88 -16.73 -22.79 4.01
N ARG A 89 -17.24 -22.40 5.19
CA ARG A 89 -17.98 -23.34 6.05
C ARG A 89 -19.44 -23.33 5.59
N PRO A 90 -20.02 -24.46 5.15
CA PRO A 90 -21.44 -24.52 4.85
C PRO A 90 -22.20 -24.26 6.14
N ARG A 91 -23.01 -23.20 6.18
CA ARG A 91 -24.01 -23.02 7.23
C ARG A 91 -25.13 -24.02 6.96
N THR A 92 -25.00 -25.24 7.49
CA THR A 92 -26.13 -26.18 7.56
C THR A 92 -27.17 -25.61 8.52
N ARG A 93 -28.25 -25.04 7.97
CA ARG A 93 -29.45 -24.77 8.76
C ARG A 93 -30.37 -25.99 8.60
N PRO A 94 -30.75 -26.65 9.72
CA PRO A 94 -31.60 -27.83 9.64
C PRO A 94 -33.00 -27.47 9.16
N THR A 95 -33.54 -28.44 8.45
CA THR A 95 -34.89 -28.68 7.92
C THR A 95 -36.00 -27.73 8.41
N SER A 96 -36.61 -27.06 7.45
CA SER A 96 -37.91 -26.40 7.59
C SER A 96 -38.97 -27.42 8.01
N THR A 97 -39.58 -27.23 9.17
CA THR A 97 -40.92 -27.75 9.45
C THR A 97 -41.74 -26.67 10.14
N ARG A 98 -42.63 -26.10 9.32
CA ARG A 98 -44.03 -25.74 9.62
C ARG A 98 -44.32 -24.56 10.57
N MET A 99 -45.27 -23.76 10.09
CA MET A 99 -45.88 -22.54 10.63
C MET A 99 -46.15 -22.53 12.14
N GLU A 100 -45.81 -21.41 12.79
CA GLU A 100 -46.79 -20.61 13.56
C GLU A 100 -46.21 -19.22 13.90
N SER A 101 -47.06 -18.19 13.73
CA SER A 101 -46.93 -16.87 14.36
C SER A 101 -48.09 -16.80 15.37
N PRO A 102 -47.96 -16.14 16.54
CA PRO A 102 -48.09 -14.67 16.54
C PRO A 102 -47.30 -13.90 17.62
N SER A 103 -46.98 -12.64 17.29
CA SER A 103 -46.93 -11.42 18.11
C SER A 103 -46.63 -11.47 19.63
N VAL A 104 -45.48 -10.92 20.06
CA VAL A 104 -45.37 -10.10 21.29
C VAL A 104 -44.32 -8.99 21.07
N LEU A 105 -44.79 -7.74 21.16
CA LEU A 105 -43.98 -6.52 21.28
C LEU A 105 -43.48 -6.42 22.73
N VAL A 106 -42.17 -6.36 22.98
CA VAL A 106 -41.63 -5.80 24.22
C VAL A 106 -40.35 -5.00 23.96
N GLN A 107 -40.52 -3.68 24.02
CA GLN A 107 -39.65 -2.59 24.48
C GLN A 107 -38.12 -2.65 24.29
N GLU A 108 -37.65 -1.66 23.54
CA GLU A 108 -36.31 -1.08 23.52
C GLU A 108 -35.98 -0.40 24.87
N VAL A 109 -34.84 -0.71 25.51
CA VAL A 109 -34.24 0.08 26.61
C VAL A 109 -32.70 -0.03 26.57
N ASN A 110 -32.08 1.08 26.13
CA ASN A 110 -30.79 1.70 26.53
C ASN A 110 -29.47 0.92 26.26
N THR A 111 -28.51 1.45 25.49
CA THR A 111 -27.53 2.53 25.84
C THR A 111 -26.88 2.27 27.21
N SER A 112 -25.59 2.24 27.47
CA SER A 112 -24.30 2.55 26.82
C SER A 112 -23.37 1.33 27.09
N GLU A 113 -22.16 1.20 26.59
CA GLU A 113 -20.95 1.72 27.22
C GLU A 113 -19.77 1.32 26.30
N SER A 114 -19.15 2.31 25.65
CA SER A 114 -17.72 2.21 25.36
C SER A 114 -16.98 2.37 26.69
N PRO A 115 -15.93 1.58 26.97
CA PRO A 115 -14.67 2.27 27.19
C PRO A 115 -13.43 1.53 26.67
N THR A 116 -12.52 2.31 26.10
CA THR A 116 -11.09 2.35 26.49
C THR A 116 -10.15 1.22 26.04
N ALA A 117 -9.35 1.60 25.04
CA ALA A 117 -7.91 1.36 24.89
C ALA A 117 -7.24 0.31 25.78
N THR A 118 -6.64 -0.71 25.14
CA THR A 118 -5.36 -1.26 25.55
C THR A 118 -4.60 -1.68 24.29
N LEU A 119 -3.74 -0.79 23.80
CA LEU A 119 -2.68 -1.14 22.87
C LEU A 119 -1.69 -2.05 23.61
N VAL A 120 -1.74 -3.35 23.35
CA VAL A 120 -0.65 -4.26 23.73
C VAL A 120 0.46 -4.06 22.69
N LEU A 121 1.42 -3.20 23.01
CA LEU A 121 2.69 -3.13 22.30
C LEU A 121 3.35 -4.53 22.31
N PRO A 122 3.75 -5.11 21.17
CA PRO A 122 4.74 -6.17 21.20
C PRO A 122 6.10 -5.57 21.53
N CYS A 123 6.59 -5.98 22.69
CA CYS A 123 7.91 -5.71 23.24
C CYS A 123 9.01 -6.04 22.20
N PHE A 124 9.84 -5.05 21.86
CA PHE A 124 11.12 -5.26 21.18
C PHE A 124 12.08 -6.00 22.12
N PRO A 125 12.71 -7.11 21.71
CA PRO A 125 13.98 -7.50 22.30
C PRO A 125 15.12 -6.78 21.57
N SER A 126 15.65 -5.75 22.22
CA SER A 126 17.02 -5.28 22.03
C SER A 126 17.92 -6.12 22.92
N LEU A 127 19.00 -6.68 22.37
CA LEU A 127 20.27 -7.10 23.00
C LEU A 127 20.97 -8.03 21.98
N ALA A 128 22.26 -7.96 21.68
CA ALA A 128 23.39 -7.17 22.16
C ALA A 128 24.48 -7.25 21.08
#